data_AF-A0A1H0PJY7-F1
#
_entry.id   AF-A0A1H0PJY7-F1
#
_cell.length_a   1.000
_cell.length_b   1.000
_cell.length_c   1.000
_cell.angle_alpha   90.00
_cell.angle_beta   90.00
_cell.angle_gamma   90.00
#
_symmetry.space_group_name_H-M   'P 1'
#
loop_
_entity.id
_entity.type
_entity.pdbx_description
1 polymer ?
#
loop_
_entity_poly.entity_id
_entity_poly.type
_entity_poly.pdbx_seq_one_letter_code
_entity_poly.pdbx_strand_id
1 'polypeptide(L)'
;MNHDAALSAPPGRTRRIVLLSLAILGLASAVFLVRGPLMMSAPRCMAGQWHGCFDTFNGVVLMTLVALPLAVLVAWALAHRRRAAGATSAWRRSLAEVGMVHGTVPFLWLTMMPGAGAGTVPARVSLVPLRDLVTMGSLGIVGNLLVFASLGFFAPMRFAALASVPRILALGAGCSVLVETAQYVLRLDRVSSVDDVLVNAAGAVLAGLASRRWWRTAADAPSDRPRPAPAPAG
;
A
#
# COMPACT_ATOMS: atom_id res chain seq x y z
N MET A 1 -19.10 -32.02 48.59
CA MET A 1 -18.19 -30.92 48.20
C MET A 1 -17.51 -31.31 46.89
N ASN A 2 -18.13 -31.01 45.75
CA ASN A 2 -17.55 -31.27 44.43
C ASN A 2 -16.80 -30.01 43.99
N HIS A 3 -15.49 -30.11 43.86
CA HIS A 3 -14.66 -29.06 43.25
C HIS A 3 -14.51 -29.39 41.76
N ASP A 4 -15.31 -28.75 40.92
CA ASP A 4 -15.07 -28.72 39.48
C ASP A 4 -13.89 -27.77 39.22
N ALA A 5 -12.69 -28.34 39.09
CA ALA A 5 -11.53 -27.63 38.62
C ALA A 5 -11.67 -27.40 37.11
N ALA A 6 -12.15 -26.22 36.73
CA ALA A 6 -12.15 -25.76 35.35
C ALA A 6 -10.70 -25.71 34.83
N LEU A 7 -10.38 -26.59 33.89
CA LEU A 7 -9.11 -26.62 33.17
C LEU A 7 -8.93 -25.32 32.38
N SER A 8 -8.11 -24.40 32.91
CA SER A 8 -7.65 -23.20 32.21
C SER A 8 -6.93 -23.58 30.91
N ALA A 9 -7.51 -23.22 29.77
CA ALA A 9 -6.93 -23.48 28.46
C ALA A 9 -5.56 -22.79 28.30
N PRO A 10 -4.55 -23.43 27.67
CA PRO A 10 -3.22 -22.86 27.56
C PRO A 10 -3.24 -21.59 26.66
N PRO A 11 -2.52 -20.52 27.05
CA PRO A 11 -2.61 -19.19 26.44
C PRO A 11 -2.26 -19.16 24.93
N GLY A 12 -1.50 -20.15 24.45
CA GLY A 12 -1.18 -20.31 23.02
C GLY A 12 -2.35 -20.73 22.14
N ARG A 13 -3.32 -21.48 22.68
CA ARG A 13 -4.48 -21.98 21.92
C ARG A 13 -5.48 -20.84 21.67
N THR A 14 -5.76 -20.05 22.70
CA THR A 14 -6.64 -18.88 22.61
C THR A 14 -6.07 -17.82 21.68
N ARG A 15 -4.77 -17.51 21.78
CA ARG A 15 -4.11 -16.55 20.87
C ARG A 15 -4.15 -17.01 19.42
N ARG A 16 -3.95 -18.32 19.16
CA ARG A 16 -4.02 -18.88 17.80
C ARG A 16 -5.44 -18.84 17.25
N ILE A 17 -6.46 -19.15 18.06
CA ILE A 17 -7.87 -19.05 17.67
C ILE A 17 -8.23 -17.59 17.36
N VAL A 18 -7.85 -16.64 18.20
CA VAL A 18 -8.13 -15.20 17.96
C VAL A 18 -7.48 -14.72 16.66
N LEU A 19 -6.21 -15.08 16.40
CA LEU A 19 -5.53 -14.70 15.16
C LEU A 19 -6.17 -15.33 13.92
N LEU A 20 -6.59 -16.60 14.01
CA LEU A 20 -7.30 -17.28 12.92
C LEU A 20 -8.68 -16.66 12.68
N SER A 21 -9.43 -16.37 13.74
CA SER A 21 -10.73 -15.72 13.65
C SER A 21 -10.61 -14.33 13.03
N LEU A 22 -9.62 -13.53 13.44
CA LEU A 22 -9.35 -12.21 12.84
C LEU A 22 -8.93 -12.32 11.37
N ALA A 23 -8.13 -13.32 11.01
CA ALA A 23 -7.74 -13.56 9.62
C ALA A 23 -8.94 -13.98 8.75
N ILE A 24 -9.80 -14.86 9.26
CA ILE A 24 -11.03 -15.30 8.59
C ILE A 24 -12.00 -14.11 8.44
N LEU A 25 -12.20 -13.33 9.50
CA LEU A 25 -13.04 -12.13 9.45
C LEU A 25 -12.49 -11.13 8.43
N GLY A 26 -11.18 -10.86 8.46
CA GLY A 26 -10.54 -9.95 7.52
C GLY A 26 -10.66 -10.41 6.07
N LEU A 27 -10.49 -11.72 5.82
CA LEU A 27 -10.68 -12.30 4.50
C LEU A 27 -12.14 -12.24 4.05
N ALA A 28 -13.08 -12.57 4.93
CA ALA A 28 -14.52 -12.52 4.64
C ALA A 28 -14.98 -11.08 4.38
N SER A 29 -14.51 -10.10 5.16
CA SER A 29 -14.76 -8.68 4.95
C SER A 29 -14.17 -8.20 3.63
N ALA A 30 -12.94 -8.60 3.29
CA ALA A 30 -12.34 -8.28 2.00
C ALA A 30 -13.16 -8.86 0.84
N VAL A 31 -13.54 -10.14 0.91
CA VAL A 31 -14.39 -10.79 -0.10
C VAL A 31 -15.75 -10.11 -0.22
N PHE A 32 -16.37 -9.73 0.90
CA PHE A 32 -17.66 -9.04 0.90
C PHE A 32 -17.58 -7.66 0.24
N LEU A 33 -16.55 -6.87 0.57
CA LEU A 33 -16.31 -5.56 -0.04
C LEU A 33 -15.99 -5.66 -1.54
N VAL A 34 -15.36 -6.75 -1.95
CA VAL A 34 -14.98 -7.04 -3.34
C VAL A 34 -16.14 -7.61 -4.16
N ARG A 35 -17.12 -8.26 -3.53
CA ARG A 35 -18.29 -8.86 -4.18
C ARG A 35 -19.13 -7.84 -4.96
N GLY A 36 -19.37 -6.65 -4.39
CA GLY A 36 -20.14 -5.59 -5.04
C GLY A 36 -19.51 -5.13 -6.37
N PRO A 37 -18.24 -4.69 -6.35
CA PRO A 37 -17.48 -4.33 -7.55
C PRO A 37 -17.44 -5.45 -8.60
N LEU A 38 -17.24 -6.70 -8.18
CA LEU A 38 -17.26 -7.86 -9.07
C LEU A 38 -18.60 -8.01 -9.78
N MET A 39 -19.72 -7.94 -9.05
CA MET A 39 -21.05 -8.13 -9.62
C MET A 39 -21.50 -6.97 -10.53
N MET A 40 -20.99 -5.76 -10.29
CA MET A 40 -21.35 -4.55 -11.05
C MET A 40 -20.49 -4.33 -12.30
N SER A 41 -19.20 -4.63 -12.23
CA SER A 41 -18.24 -4.33 -13.29
C SER A 41 -17.88 -5.53 -14.15
N ALA A 42 -17.81 -6.75 -13.60
CA ALA A 42 -17.38 -7.93 -14.37
C ALA A 42 -18.29 -8.23 -15.59
N PRO A 43 -19.64 -8.18 -15.49
CA PRO A 43 -20.50 -8.40 -16.65
C PRO A 43 -20.29 -7.35 -17.76
N ARG A 44 -20.05 -6.08 -17.38
CA ARG A 44 -19.80 -5.00 -18.33
C ARG A 44 -18.46 -5.18 -19.05
N CYS A 45 -17.41 -5.55 -18.30
CA CYS A 45 -16.10 -5.83 -18.89
C CYS A 45 -16.14 -7.03 -19.84
N MET A 46 -16.83 -8.11 -19.45
CA MET A 46 -17.01 -9.28 -20.31
C MET A 46 -17.86 -8.99 -21.55
N ALA A 47 -18.79 -8.03 -21.48
CA ALA A 47 -19.57 -7.56 -22.61
C ALA A 47 -18.83 -6.57 -23.52
N GLY A 48 -17.52 -6.33 -23.30
CA GLY A 48 -16.69 -5.44 -24.13
C GLY A 48 -16.87 -3.95 -23.81
N GLN A 49 -17.60 -3.59 -22.75
CA GLN A 49 -17.81 -2.20 -22.33
C GLN A 49 -16.63 -1.70 -21.48
N TRP A 50 -15.46 -1.61 -22.09
CA TRP A 50 -14.20 -1.33 -21.40
C TRP A 50 -14.15 0.03 -20.71
N HIS A 51 -14.86 1.05 -21.20
CA HIS A 51 -14.92 2.36 -20.56
C HIS A 51 -15.29 2.24 -19.08
N GLY A 52 -16.44 1.59 -18.78
CA GLY A 52 -16.91 1.34 -17.42
C GLY A 52 -15.97 0.52 -16.52
N CYS A 53 -14.98 -0.15 -17.10
CA CYS A 53 -13.98 -0.94 -16.37
C CYS A 53 -12.77 -0.11 -15.97
N PHE A 54 -12.44 0.94 -16.73
CA PHE A 54 -11.26 1.77 -16.51
C PHE A 54 -11.60 3.17 -15.94
N ASP A 55 -12.85 3.61 -16.01
CA ASP A 55 -13.28 4.95 -15.58
C ASP A 55 -14.19 4.96 -14.33
N THR A 56 -14.47 3.79 -13.75
CA THR A 56 -15.29 3.67 -12.54
C THR A 56 -14.49 3.14 -11.35
N PHE A 57 -14.87 3.57 -10.15
CA PHE A 57 -14.33 3.03 -8.90
C PHE A 57 -14.38 1.50 -8.85
N ASN A 58 -15.55 0.92 -9.16
CA ASN A 58 -15.74 -0.54 -9.16
C ASN A 58 -14.89 -1.25 -10.22
N GLY A 59 -14.72 -0.63 -11.39
CA GLY A 59 -13.85 -1.12 -12.45
C GLY A 59 -12.38 -1.16 -12.03
N VAL A 60 -11.87 -0.10 -11.43
CA VAL A 60 -10.49 -0.05 -10.93
C VAL A 60 -10.27 -1.07 -9.81
N VAL A 61 -11.22 -1.22 -8.88
CA VAL A 61 -11.16 -2.26 -7.84
C VAL A 61 -11.10 -3.65 -8.49
N LEU A 62 -11.97 -3.93 -9.47
CA LEU A 62 -11.95 -5.18 -10.21
C LEU A 62 -10.60 -5.43 -10.90
N MET A 63 -10.08 -4.45 -11.63
CA MET A 63 -8.80 -4.58 -12.34
C MET A 63 -7.63 -4.80 -11.38
N THR A 64 -7.65 -4.16 -10.22
CA THR A 64 -6.65 -4.38 -9.16
C THR A 64 -6.68 -5.82 -8.67
N LEU A 65 -7.86 -6.39 -8.45
CA LEU A 65 -8.01 -7.77 -8.01
C LEU A 65 -7.58 -8.77 -9.09
N VAL A 66 -7.95 -8.52 -10.34
CA VAL A 66 -7.54 -9.34 -11.49
C VAL A 66 -6.02 -9.27 -11.70
N ALA A 67 -5.40 -8.13 -11.41
CA ALA A 67 -3.94 -7.98 -11.49
C ALA A 67 -3.19 -8.65 -10.32
N LEU A 68 -3.86 -9.03 -9.22
CA LEU A 68 -3.21 -9.60 -8.04
C LEU A 68 -2.50 -10.94 -8.33
N PRO A 69 -3.13 -11.94 -8.99
CA PRO A 69 -2.44 -13.17 -9.40
C PRO A 69 -1.21 -12.89 -10.26
N LEU A 70 -1.31 -11.94 -11.21
CA LEU A 70 -0.19 -11.56 -12.05
C LEU A 70 0.94 -10.93 -11.24
N ALA A 71 0.62 -10.03 -10.30
CA ALA A 71 1.60 -9.43 -9.39
C ALA A 71 2.32 -10.50 -8.56
N VAL A 72 1.59 -11.50 -8.02
CA VAL A 72 2.18 -12.62 -7.29
C VAL A 72 3.12 -13.43 -8.18
N LEU A 73 2.71 -13.76 -9.40
CA LEU A 73 3.54 -14.49 -10.37
C LEU A 73 4.82 -13.71 -10.73
N VAL A 74 4.72 -12.40 -10.96
CA VAL A 74 5.88 -11.54 -11.23
C VAL A 74 6.82 -11.50 -10.03
N ALA A 75 6.31 -11.32 -8.82
CA ALA A 75 7.12 -11.33 -7.61
C ALA A 75 7.84 -12.67 -7.41
N TRP A 76 7.13 -13.79 -7.67
CA TRP A 76 7.68 -15.13 -7.62
C TRP A 76 8.79 -15.33 -8.66
N ALA A 77 8.53 -14.98 -9.92
CA ALA A 77 9.50 -15.13 -11.00
C ALA A 77 10.76 -14.28 -10.76
N LEU A 78 10.59 -13.03 -10.31
CA LEU A 78 11.71 -12.15 -9.93
C LEU A 78 12.52 -12.72 -8.77
N ALA A 79 11.84 -13.25 -7.75
CA ALA A 79 12.51 -13.85 -6.59
C ALA A 79 13.31 -15.10 -7.00
N HIS A 80 12.75 -15.97 -7.82
CA HIS A 80 13.43 -17.16 -8.33
C HIS A 80 14.64 -16.81 -9.20
N ARG A 81 14.48 -15.88 -10.15
CA ARG A 81 15.59 -15.40 -11.00
C ARG A 81 16.73 -14.79 -10.18
N ARG A 82 16.39 -13.96 -9.19
CA ARG A 82 17.38 -13.34 -8.29
C ARG A 82 18.08 -14.35 -7.40
N ARG A 83 17.35 -15.34 -6.90
CA ARG A 83 17.92 -16.43 -6.11
C ARG A 83 18.89 -17.28 -6.94
N ALA A 84 18.53 -17.60 -8.19
CA ALA A 84 19.42 -18.31 -9.12
C ALA A 84 20.70 -17.50 -9.42
N ALA A 85 20.61 -16.18 -9.45
CA ALA A 85 21.76 -15.28 -9.60
C ALA A 85 22.54 -15.00 -8.29
N GLY A 86 22.29 -15.75 -7.22
CA GLY A 86 23.02 -15.61 -5.94
C GLY A 86 22.67 -14.35 -5.15
N ALA A 87 21.59 -13.64 -5.48
CA ALA A 87 21.24 -12.39 -4.85
C ALA A 87 20.74 -12.58 -3.41
N THR A 88 21.34 -11.87 -2.45
CA THR A 88 20.87 -11.85 -1.06
C THR A 88 19.48 -11.20 -0.97
N SER A 89 18.59 -11.71 -0.11
CA SER A 89 17.23 -11.18 0.10
C SER A 89 16.34 -11.08 -1.16
N ALA A 90 16.54 -11.98 -2.13
CA ALA A 90 15.81 -12.03 -3.40
C ALA A 90 14.27 -11.86 -3.26
N TRP A 91 13.67 -12.56 -2.31
CA TRP A 91 12.23 -12.45 -2.02
C TRP A 91 11.83 -11.07 -1.50
N ARG A 92 12.54 -10.55 -0.49
CA ARG A 92 12.24 -9.23 0.10
C ARG A 92 12.28 -8.13 -0.94
N ARG A 93 13.31 -8.09 -1.79
CA ARG A 93 13.42 -7.09 -2.87
C ARG A 93 12.31 -7.20 -3.90
N SER A 94 11.96 -8.43 -4.30
CA SER A 94 10.92 -8.66 -5.31
C SER A 94 9.53 -8.30 -4.80
N LEU A 95 9.22 -8.68 -3.55
CA LEU A 95 7.98 -8.27 -2.89
C LEU A 95 7.91 -6.76 -2.68
N ALA A 96 9.02 -6.11 -2.34
CA ALA A 96 9.02 -4.66 -2.15
C ALA A 96 8.76 -3.90 -3.45
N GLU A 97 9.38 -4.30 -4.55
CA GLU A 97 9.16 -3.64 -5.85
C GLU A 97 7.74 -3.86 -6.37
N VAL A 98 7.28 -5.11 -6.38
CA VAL A 98 5.95 -5.44 -6.89
C VAL A 98 4.86 -4.90 -5.98
N GLY A 99 5.01 -5.02 -4.66
CA GLY A 99 4.06 -4.51 -3.69
C GLY A 99 3.91 -3.00 -3.78
N MET A 100 5.01 -2.27 -3.93
CA MET A 100 4.99 -0.81 -4.13
C MET A 100 4.16 -0.42 -5.36
N VAL A 101 4.39 -1.07 -6.50
CA VAL A 101 3.67 -0.76 -7.74
C VAL A 101 2.20 -1.17 -7.62
N HIS A 102 1.95 -2.45 -7.32
CA HIS A 102 0.60 -3.00 -7.28
C HIS A 102 -0.27 -2.35 -6.21
N GLY A 103 0.30 -1.94 -5.08
CA GLY A 103 -0.44 -1.32 -3.98
C GLY A 103 -0.58 0.20 -4.10
N THR A 104 0.16 0.90 -4.96
CA THR A 104 0.04 2.37 -5.12
C THR A 104 -0.63 2.77 -6.43
N VAL A 105 -0.35 2.08 -7.53
CA VAL A 105 -0.91 2.43 -8.86
C VAL A 105 -2.45 2.47 -8.86
N PRO A 106 -3.18 1.51 -8.26
CA PRO A 106 -4.65 1.59 -8.21
C PRO A 106 -5.19 2.83 -7.53
N PHE A 107 -4.55 3.27 -6.43
CA PHE A 107 -5.00 4.46 -5.72
C PHE A 107 -4.67 5.74 -6.50
N LEU A 108 -3.49 5.81 -7.11
CA LEU A 108 -3.15 6.91 -8.02
C LEU A 108 -4.11 6.99 -9.20
N TRP A 109 -4.49 5.85 -9.75
CA TRP A 109 -5.50 5.79 -10.79
C TRP A 109 -6.83 6.34 -10.26
N LEU A 110 -7.32 5.85 -9.12
CA LEU A 110 -8.57 6.32 -8.53
C LEU A 110 -8.57 7.84 -8.27
N THR A 111 -7.47 8.41 -7.78
CA THR A 111 -7.36 9.84 -7.49
C THR A 111 -7.18 10.69 -8.74
N MET A 112 -6.60 10.13 -9.81
CA MET A 112 -6.45 10.80 -11.12
C MET A 112 -7.68 10.65 -12.02
N MET A 113 -8.71 9.88 -11.64
CA MET A 113 -9.93 9.81 -12.44
C MET A 113 -10.67 11.16 -12.44
N PRO A 114 -11.04 11.67 -13.63
CA PRO A 114 -11.76 12.94 -13.74
C PRO A 114 -13.15 12.85 -13.09
N GLY A 115 -13.55 13.94 -12.42
CA GLY A 115 -14.92 14.14 -11.99
C GLY A 115 -15.85 14.50 -13.18
N ALA A 116 -17.16 14.51 -12.93
CA ALA A 116 -18.16 14.78 -13.96
C ALA A 116 -18.02 16.17 -14.61
N GLY A 117 -17.45 17.15 -13.89
CA GLY A 117 -17.17 18.49 -14.40
C GLY A 117 -15.74 18.71 -14.87
N ALA A 118 -14.95 17.65 -15.12
CA ALA A 118 -13.55 17.81 -15.50
C ALA A 118 -13.40 18.62 -16.80
N GLY A 119 -12.47 19.57 -16.80
CA GLY A 119 -12.25 20.49 -17.93
C GLY A 119 -13.28 21.61 -18.10
N THR A 120 -14.48 21.48 -17.51
CA THR A 120 -15.57 22.48 -17.62
C THR A 120 -15.62 23.39 -16.39
N VAL A 121 -15.38 22.85 -15.20
CA VAL A 121 -15.38 23.61 -13.94
C VAL A 121 -13.98 24.21 -13.70
N PRO A 122 -13.87 25.44 -13.15
CA PRO A 122 -12.59 26.00 -12.75
C PRO A 122 -11.85 25.11 -11.74
N ALA A 123 -10.51 25.09 -11.83
CA ALA A 123 -9.68 24.41 -10.85
C ALA A 123 -9.85 25.04 -9.47
N ARG A 124 -9.97 24.21 -8.43
CA ARG A 124 -10.20 24.64 -7.04
C ARG A 124 -8.99 24.30 -6.19
N VAL A 125 -8.64 25.18 -5.26
CA VAL A 125 -7.53 25.01 -4.31
C VAL A 125 -7.98 25.32 -2.88
N SER A 126 -7.53 24.51 -1.93
CA SER A 126 -7.72 24.69 -0.50
C SER A 126 -6.37 24.66 0.19
N LEU A 127 -5.88 25.85 0.55
CA LEU A 127 -4.57 26.03 1.20
C LEU A 127 -4.68 26.18 2.72
N VAL A 128 -5.91 26.20 3.25
CA VAL A 128 -6.15 26.35 4.70
C VAL A 128 -6.10 24.96 5.33
N PRO A 129 -5.09 24.68 6.17
CA PRO A 129 -4.99 23.38 6.83
C PRO A 129 -6.22 23.10 7.71
N LEU A 130 -6.57 21.83 7.81
CA LEU A 130 -7.67 21.23 8.58
C LEU A 130 -9.08 21.59 8.10
N ARG A 131 -9.23 22.47 7.11
CA ARG A 131 -10.55 22.91 6.62
C ARG A 131 -11.28 21.76 5.93
N ASP A 132 -10.60 21.12 4.98
CA ASP A 132 -11.20 20.06 4.19
C ASP A 132 -11.28 18.79 5.04
N LEU A 133 -10.29 18.57 5.91
CA LEU A 133 -10.24 17.44 6.84
C LEU A 133 -11.47 17.37 7.76
N VAL A 134 -11.95 18.51 8.29
CA VAL A 134 -13.14 18.53 9.17
C VAL A 134 -14.42 18.14 8.44
N THR A 135 -14.49 18.44 7.15
CA THR A 135 -15.61 18.06 6.28
C THR A 135 -15.41 16.70 5.61
N MET A 136 -14.23 16.11 5.74
CA MET A 136 -13.85 14.86 5.08
C MET A 136 -14.55 13.69 5.77
N GLY A 137 -15.42 13.01 5.03
CA GLY A 137 -16.03 11.77 5.50
C GLY A 137 -14.97 10.70 5.80
N SER A 138 -15.31 9.74 6.66
CA SER A 138 -14.41 8.66 7.07
C SER A 138 -13.81 7.88 5.89
N LEU A 139 -14.60 7.64 4.83
CA LEU A 139 -14.13 7.01 3.60
C LEU A 139 -13.09 7.85 2.85
N GLY A 140 -13.21 9.18 2.87
CA GLY A 140 -12.23 10.09 2.28
C GLY A 140 -10.90 10.03 3.04
N ILE A 141 -10.96 10.08 4.38
CA ILE A 141 -9.77 9.97 5.23
C ILE A 141 -9.06 8.63 4.98
N VAL A 142 -9.80 7.52 5.01
CA VAL A 142 -9.24 6.19 4.75
C VAL A 142 -8.69 6.10 3.33
N GLY A 143 -9.41 6.62 2.34
CA GLY A 143 -8.96 6.64 0.94
C GLY A 143 -7.61 7.34 0.78
N ASN A 144 -7.48 8.55 1.32
CA ASN A 144 -6.24 9.32 1.29
C ASN A 144 -5.09 8.63 2.05
N LEU A 145 -5.35 8.12 3.26
CA LEU A 145 -4.33 7.37 4.02
C LEU A 145 -3.77 6.18 3.21
N LEU A 146 -4.55 5.58 2.33
CA LEU A 146 -4.13 4.43 1.53
C LEU A 146 -3.33 4.79 0.28
N VAL A 147 -3.43 6.02 -0.25
CA VAL A 147 -2.82 6.42 -1.54
C VAL A 147 -1.33 6.09 -1.61
N PHE A 148 -0.57 6.52 -0.60
CA PHE A 148 0.87 6.23 -0.50
C PHE A 148 1.22 5.24 0.61
N ALA A 149 0.25 4.53 1.18
CA ALA A 149 0.52 3.51 2.19
C ALA A 149 1.45 2.41 1.64
N SER A 150 1.17 1.87 0.46
CA SER A 150 2.03 0.84 -0.14
C SER A 150 3.44 1.36 -0.44
N LEU A 151 3.55 2.57 -0.98
CA LEU A 151 4.82 3.26 -1.21
C LEU A 151 5.61 3.39 0.09
N GLY A 152 4.98 3.92 1.15
CA GLY A 152 5.61 4.06 2.48
C GLY A 152 6.00 2.74 3.12
N PHE A 153 5.21 1.67 2.92
CA PHE A 153 5.52 0.33 3.43
C PHE A 153 6.76 -0.27 2.75
N PHE A 154 6.79 -0.28 1.42
CA PHE A 154 7.77 -1.06 0.66
C PHE A 154 9.01 -0.26 0.24
N ALA A 155 8.93 1.07 0.06
CA ALA A 155 10.07 1.89 -0.33
C ALA A 155 11.27 1.77 0.64
N PRO A 156 11.13 1.87 1.97
CA PRO A 156 12.26 1.70 2.88
C PRO A 156 12.80 0.26 2.90
N MET A 157 12.00 -0.75 2.53
CA MET A 157 12.46 -2.14 2.39
C MET A 157 13.32 -2.35 1.14
N ARG A 158 13.11 -1.52 0.09
CA ARG A 158 13.82 -1.60 -1.18
C ARG A 158 15.03 -0.66 -1.25
N PHE A 159 14.92 0.52 -0.68
CA PHE A 159 15.91 1.59 -0.76
C PHE A 159 16.34 1.98 0.65
N ALA A 160 17.57 1.60 1.04
CA ALA A 160 18.13 1.97 2.35
C ALA A 160 18.19 3.50 2.54
N ALA A 161 18.35 4.25 1.45
CA ALA A 161 18.27 5.71 1.46
C ALA A 161 16.91 6.22 1.97
N LEU A 162 15.82 5.46 1.88
CA LEU A 162 14.50 5.86 2.36
C LEU A 162 14.14 5.26 3.72
N ALA A 163 15.05 4.51 4.36
CA ALA A 163 14.81 3.79 5.61
C ALA A 163 14.82 4.70 6.87
N SER A 164 14.13 5.84 6.81
CA SER A 164 13.89 6.71 7.97
C SER A 164 12.56 7.42 7.87
N VAL A 165 11.93 7.69 9.02
CA VAL A 165 10.60 8.32 9.08
C VAL A 165 10.57 9.68 8.36
N PRO A 166 11.54 10.61 8.55
CA PRO A 166 11.51 11.89 7.84
C PRO A 166 11.61 11.74 6.32
N ARG A 167 12.35 10.73 5.82
CA ARG A 167 12.49 10.49 4.38
C ARG A 167 11.25 9.85 3.78
N ILE A 168 10.57 8.97 4.52
CA ILE A 168 9.27 8.43 4.13
C ILE A 168 8.22 9.55 4.09
N LEU A 169 8.22 10.42 5.10
CA LEU A 169 7.35 11.60 5.13
C LEU A 169 7.60 12.51 3.93
N ALA A 170 8.87 12.85 3.65
CA ALA A 170 9.23 13.69 2.51
C ALA A 170 8.84 13.06 1.16
N LEU A 171 9.01 11.74 1.03
CA LEU A 171 8.56 11.00 -0.16
C LEU A 171 7.04 11.08 -0.32
N GLY A 172 6.28 10.76 0.73
CA GLY A 172 4.81 10.81 0.70
C GLY A 172 4.28 12.22 0.41
N ALA A 173 4.83 13.23 1.07
CA ALA A 173 4.45 14.63 0.85
C ALA A 173 4.81 15.08 -0.57
N GLY A 174 6.02 14.80 -1.06
CA GLY A 174 6.46 15.14 -2.41
C GLY A 174 5.60 14.49 -3.49
N CYS A 175 5.33 13.19 -3.38
CA CYS A 175 4.44 12.49 -4.30
C CYS A 175 3.00 13.03 -4.22
N SER A 176 2.51 13.39 -3.03
CA SER A 176 1.18 13.97 -2.91
C SER A 176 1.09 15.35 -3.53
N VAL A 177 2.09 16.21 -3.35
CA VAL A 177 2.13 17.52 -4.03
C VAL A 177 2.10 17.35 -5.55
N LEU A 178 2.78 16.35 -6.10
CA LEU A 178 2.73 16.06 -7.54
C LEU A 178 1.32 15.64 -7.99
N VAL A 179 0.64 14.79 -7.21
CA VAL A 179 -0.76 14.37 -7.45
C VAL A 179 -1.70 15.58 -7.43
N GLU A 180 -1.63 16.37 -6.38
CA GLU A 180 -2.41 17.58 -6.20
C GLU A 180 -2.19 18.59 -7.35
N THR A 181 -0.93 18.80 -7.71
CA THR A 181 -0.54 19.66 -8.84
C THR A 181 -1.10 19.12 -10.16
N ALA A 182 -1.03 17.81 -10.38
CA ALA A 182 -1.58 17.19 -11.58
C ALA A 182 -3.11 17.34 -11.63
N GLN A 183 -3.82 17.11 -10.53
CA GLN A 183 -5.27 17.32 -10.44
C GLN A 183 -5.67 18.77 -10.74
N TYR A 184 -4.91 19.73 -10.22
CA TYR A 184 -5.12 21.14 -10.46
C TYR A 184 -4.91 21.51 -11.94
N VAL A 185 -3.76 21.14 -12.51
CA VAL A 185 -3.36 21.47 -13.90
C VAL A 185 -4.29 20.78 -14.90
N LEU A 186 -4.62 19.51 -14.67
CA LEU A 186 -5.50 18.73 -15.54
C LEU A 186 -6.99 19.03 -15.33
N ARG A 187 -7.34 19.91 -14.38
CA ARG A 187 -8.72 20.31 -14.07
C ARG A 187 -9.65 19.10 -13.88
N LEU A 188 -9.23 18.15 -13.05
CA LEU A 188 -9.96 16.88 -12.85
C LEU A 188 -11.26 17.01 -12.03
N ASP A 189 -11.78 18.24 -11.87
CA ASP A 189 -12.92 18.54 -11.00
C ASP A 189 -12.73 18.03 -9.55
N ARG A 190 -11.49 18.13 -9.08
CA ARG A 190 -11.08 17.89 -7.70
C ARG A 190 -10.65 19.21 -7.06
N VAL A 191 -10.77 19.29 -5.73
CA VAL A 191 -10.18 20.38 -4.96
C VAL A 191 -8.76 19.96 -4.65
N SER A 192 -7.78 20.77 -5.06
CA SER A 192 -6.41 20.51 -4.68
C SER A 192 -6.15 21.03 -3.27
N SER A 193 -5.79 20.15 -2.34
CA SER A 193 -5.84 20.43 -0.89
C SER A 193 -4.55 20.14 -0.15
N VAL A 194 -4.17 21.05 0.77
CA VAL A 194 -3.10 20.79 1.75
C VAL A 194 -3.47 19.63 2.67
N ASP A 195 -4.76 19.43 2.98
CA ASP A 195 -5.20 18.35 3.85
C ASP A 195 -5.01 16.98 3.21
N ASP A 196 -5.24 16.86 1.90
CA ASP A 196 -4.97 15.63 1.16
C ASP A 196 -3.47 15.30 1.18
N VAL A 197 -2.59 16.30 1.03
CA VAL A 197 -1.13 16.12 1.20
C VAL A 197 -0.77 15.61 2.57
N LEU A 198 -1.34 16.19 3.63
CA LEU A 198 -1.07 15.80 5.01
C LEU A 198 -1.53 14.37 5.28
N VAL A 199 -2.75 14.02 4.87
CA VAL A 199 -3.31 12.69 5.10
C VAL A 199 -2.56 11.63 4.28
N ASN A 200 -2.27 11.89 3.01
CA ASN A 200 -1.50 10.98 2.16
C ASN A 200 -0.08 10.73 2.71
N ALA A 201 0.60 11.79 3.18
CA ALA A 201 1.93 11.68 3.77
C ALA A 201 1.90 10.94 5.12
N ALA A 202 0.88 11.19 5.96
CA ALA A 202 0.67 10.45 7.19
C ALA A 202 0.44 8.95 6.92
N GLY A 203 -0.35 8.62 5.91
CA GLY A 203 -0.58 7.25 5.45
C GLY A 203 0.72 6.53 5.08
N ALA A 204 1.61 7.20 4.32
CA ALA A 204 2.93 6.68 3.98
C ALA A 204 3.78 6.40 5.24
N VAL A 205 3.80 7.34 6.19
CA VAL A 205 4.56 7.17 7.45
C VAL A 205 4.01 6.02 8.28
N LEU A 206 2.69 5.94 8.47
CA LEU A 206 2.05 4.87 9.25
C LEU A 206 2.39 3.49 8.66
N ALA A 207 2.29 3.36 7.34
CA ALA A 207 2.63 2.11 6.66
C ALA A 207 4.14 1.79 6.71
N GLY A 208 5.00 2.80 6.61
CA GLY A 208 6.45 2.64 6.79
C GLY A 208 6.85 2.26 8.21
N LEU A 209 6.12 2.74 9.22
CA LEU A 209 6.28 2.30 10.61
C LEU A 209 5.81 0.86 10.80
N ALA A 210 4.70 0.46 10.16
CA ALA A 210 4.26 -0.92 10.15
C ALA A 210 5.32 -1.85 9.52
N SER A 211 6.08 -1.35 8.52
CA SER A 211 7.17 -2.10 7.90
C SER A 211 8.54 -2.01 8.59
N ARG A 212 8.64 -1.31 9.72
CA ARG A 212 9.90 -0.93 10.39
C ARG A 212 10.87 -2.05 10.67
N ARG A 213 10.36 -3.20 11.10
CA ARG A 213 11.20 -4.37 11.40
C ARG A 213 11.97 -4.87 10.17
N TRP A 214 11.39 -4.77 8.97
CA TRP A 214 11.98 -5.37 7.78
C TRP A 214 13.05 -4.51 7.13
N TRP A 215 12.99 -3.18 7.30
CA TRP A 215 14.02 -2.28 6.78
C TRP A 215 15.10 -1.95 7.80
N ARG A 216 14.85 -2.08 9.12
CA ARG A 216 15.91 -2.00 10.13
C ARG A 216 16.91 -3.14 10.06
N THR A 217 16.43 -4.39 9.98
CA THR A 217 17.32 -5.56 9.85
C THR A 217 18.17 -5.51 8.59
N ALA A 218 17.71 -4.81 7.54
CA ALA A 218 18.51 -4.59 6.33
C ALA A 218 19.62 -3.54 6.52
N ALA A 219 19.39 -2.54 7.36
CA ALA A 219 20.40 -1.53 7.72
C ALA A 219 21.45 -2.07 8.69
N ASP A 220 21.07 -3.00 9.57
CA ASP A 220 21.96 -3.63 10.57
C ASP A 220 22.80 -4.80 10.00
N ALA A 221 22.62 -5.17 8.73
CA ALA A 221 23.46 -6.19 8.08
C ALA A 221 24.89 -5.62 7.92
N PRO A 222 25.92 -6.18 8.59
CA PRO A 222 27.25 -5.58 8.63
C PRO A 222 27.86 -5.51 7.23
N SER A 223 28.13 -4.30 6.77
CA SER A 223 28.89 -4.04 5.54
C SER A 223 30.41 -4.18 5.71
N ASP A 224 30.91 -4.42 6.93
CA ASP A 224 32.33 -4.62 7.19
C ASP A 224 32.53 -5.70 8.25
N ARG A 225 32.89 -6.92 7.81
CA ARG A 225 33.88 -7.70 8.55
C ARG A 225 35.16 -7.65 7.73
N PRO A 226 36.24 -7.03 8.22
CA PRO A 226 37.55 -7.20 7.63
C PRO A 226 37.82 -8.71 7.55
N ARG A 227 38.14 -9.22 6.35
CA ARG A 227 38.67 -10.58 6.22
C ARG A 227 39.88 -10.67 7.16
N PRO A 228 39.98 -11.70 8.02
CA PRO A 228 41.24 -11.98 8.69
C PRO A 228 42.31 -12.13 7.61
N ALA A 229 43.34 -11.29 7.66
CA ALA A 229 44.50 -11.48 6.82
C ALA A 229 45.07 -12.88 7.10
N PRO A 230 45.41 -13.68 6.08
CA PRO A 230 46.12 -14.92 6.32
C PRO A 230 47.42 -14.59 7.06
N ALA A 231 47.63 -15.20 8.21
CA ALA A 231 48.91 -15.13 8.91
C ALA A 231 50.00 -15.66 7.95
N PRO A 232 51.14 -14.96 7.79
CA PRO A 232 52.25 -15.49 7.02
C PRO A 232 52.73 -16.78 7.70
N ALA A 233 52.72 -17.87 6.94
CA ALA A 233 53.44 -19.07 7.29
C ALA A 233 54.87 -18.91 6.75
N GLY A 234 55.86 -18.89 7.65
CA GLY A 234 57.28 -18.86 7.31
C GLY A 234 57.99 -17.62 7.83
#